data_AF-A0A6L8HC11-F1
#
_entry.id   AF-A0A6L8HC11-F1
#
_cell.length_a   1.000
_cell.length_b   1.000
_cell.length_c   1.000
_cell.angle_alpha   90.00
_cell.angle_beta   90.00
_cell.angle_gamma   90.00
#
_symmetry.space_group_name_H-M   'P 1'
#
loop_
_entity.id
_entity.type
_entity.pdbx_description
1 polymer ?
#
loop_
_entity_poly.entity_id
_entity_poly.type
_entity_poly.pdbx_seq_one_letter_code
_entity_poly.pdbx_strand_id
1 'polypeptide(L)'
;MALAEIDRLMGATSGTPESDRLEVLVTLVERYEAERWNIEAPDPISVIHHVMEARGLRQNDLAALIGSQSHASEILRRRRPLSLAMIRVLAAEWSLPADVLVREYDLATG
;
A
#
# COMPACT_ATOMS: atom_id res chain seq x y z
N MET A 1 -28.49 3.01 5.21
CA MET A 1 -27.20 2.34 5.45
C MET A 1 -26.30 3.30 6.21
N ALA A 2 -25.37 2.81 7.04
CA ALA A 2 -24.49 3.68 7.85
C ALA A 2 -23.72 4.71 7.00
N LEU A 3 -23.16 4.30 5.85
CA LEU A 3 -22.47 5.19 4.91
C LEU A 3 -23.35 6.34 4.39
N ALA A 4 -24.59 6.06 4.01
CA ALA A 4 -25.52 7.09 3.54
C ALA A 4 -25.98 8.05 4.67
N GLU A 5 -25.85 7.66 5.94
CA GLU A 5 -26.08 8.55 7.07
C GLU A 5 -24.85 9.42 7.35
N ILE A 6 -23.65 8.82 7.29
CA ILE A 6 -22.37 9.53 7.38
C ILE A 6 -22.32 10.62 6.31
N ASP A 7 -22.57 10.29 5.05
CA ASP A 7 -22.59 11.25 3.93
C ASP A 7 -23.56 12.41 4.17
N ARG A 8 -24.70 12.14 4.81
CA ARG A 8 -25.69 13.18 5.13
C ARG A 8 -25.25 14.11 6.26
N LEU A 9 -24.45 13.59 7.19
CA LEU A 9 -23.94 14.31 8.36
C LEU A 9 -22.59 14.98 8.09
N MET A 10 -21.96 14.71 6.95
CA MET A 10 -20.71 15.36 6.52
C MET A 10 -20.85 16.88 6.58
N GLY A 11 -19.98 17.54 7.34
CA GLY A 11 -20.00 19.00 7.54
C GLY A 11 -20.85 19.47 8.73
N ALA A 12 -21.34 18.57 9.59
CA ALA A 12 -21.92 18.96 10.88
C ALA A 12 -20.98 19.85 11.68
N THR A 13 -21.53 20.88 12.33
CA THR A 13 -20.74 21.81 13.14
C THR A 13 -20.26 21.11 14.42
N SER A 14 -18.98 21.27 14.77
CA SER A 14 -18.41 20.66 15.97
C SER A 14 -19.19 21.01 17.24
N GLY A 15 -19.37 20.04 18.12
CA GLY A 15 -20.13 20.19 19.36
C GLY A 15 -21.65 20.17 19.21
N THR A 16 -22.16 19.84 18.02
CA THR A 16 -23.58 19.55 17.79
C THR A 16 -23.89 18.06 17.97
N PRO A 17 -25.12 17.68 18.34
CA PRO A 17 -25.53 16.27 18.40
C PRO A 17 -25.32 15.52 17.07
N GLU A 18 -25.43 16.22 15.94
CA GLU A 18 -25.16 15.69 14.60
C GLU A 18 -23.67 15.35 14.41
N SER A 19 -22.76 16.19 14.93
CA SER A 19 -21.32 15.93 14.93
C SER A 19 -20.97 14.74 15.83
N ASP A 20 -21.56 14.66 17.02
CA ASP A 20 -21.34 13.53 17.94
C ASP A 20 -21.83 12.22 17.30
N ARG A 21 -22.98 12.27 16.62
CA ARG A 21 -23.53 11.12 15.91
C ARG A 21 -22.67 10.71 14.72
N LEU A 22 -22.12 11.67 13.97
CA LEU A 22 -21.17 11.40 12.89
C LEU A 22 -19.93 10.68 13.44
N GLU A 23 -19.34 11.17 14.54
CA GLU A 23 -18.15 10.58 15.16
C GLU A 23 -18.39 9.11 15.58
N VAL A 24 -19.52 8.84 16.23
CA VAL A 24 -19.90 7.47 16.62
C VAL A 24 -20.09 6.58 15.39
N LEU A 25 -20.79 7.05 14.35
CA LEU A 25 -21.02 6.27 13.14
C LEU A 25 -19.73 5.95 12.39
N VAL A 26 -18.83 6.93 12.24
CA VAL A 26 -17.50 6.74 11.63
C VAL A 26 -16.70 5.71 12.42
N THR A 27 -16.62 5.86 13.75
CA THR A 27 -15.89 4.92 14.62
C THR A 27 -16.41 3.48 14.50
N LEU A 28 -17.74 3.31 14.42
CA LEU A 28 -18.36 1.99 14.28
C LEU A 28 -18.09 1.38 12.90
N VAL A 29 -18.15 2.19 11.84
CA VAL A 29 -17.79 1.74 10.48
C VAL A 29 -16.33 1.36 10.43
N GLU A 30 -15.41 2.19 10.93
CA GLU A 30 -13.97 1.89 10.98
C GLU A 30 -13.68 0.59 11.72
N ARG A 31 -14.33 0.34 12.88
CA ARG A 31 -14.15 -0.93 13.59
C ARG A 31 -14.71 -2.12 12.83
N TYR A 32 -15.92 -2.00 12.29
CA TYR A 32 -16.54 -3.07 11.51
C TYR A 32 -15.70 -3.38 10.27
N GLU A 33 -15.18 -2.36 9.60
CA GLU A 33 -14.32 -2.50 8.43
C GLU A 33 -12.98 -3.10 8.82
N ALA A 34 -12.32 -2.65 9.89
CA ALA A 34 -11.06 -3.23 10.35
C ALA A 34 -11.20 -4.72 10.75
N GLU A 35 -12.31 -5.10 11.38
CA GLU A 35 -12.60 -6.49 11.75
C GLU A 35 -12.95 -7.38 10.55
N ARG A 36 -13.65 -6.83 9.55
CA ARG A 36 -14.19 -7.60 8.43
C ARG A 36 -13.37 -7.52 7.14
N TRP A 37 -12.71 -6.40 6.93
CA TRP A 37 -11.81 -6.07 5.83
C TRP A 37 -10.53 -5.49 6.43
N ASN A 38 -9.72 -6.34 7.05
CA ASN A 38 -8.34 -5.97 7.38
C ASN A 38 -7.71 -5.43 6.08
N ILE A 39 -7.46 -4.12 6.00
CA ILE A 39 -6.84 -3.50 4.82
C ILE A 39 -5.47 -4.14 4.73
N GLU A 40 -5.38 -5.14 3.86
CA GLU A 40 -4.17 -5.92 3.71
C GLU A 40 -3.07 -4.94 3.31
N ALA A 41 -1.99 -4.99 4.06
CA ALA A 41 -0.86 -4.13 3.81
C ALA A 41 -0.45 -4.25 2.34
N PRO A 42 -0.11 -3.13 1.68
CA PRO A 42 0.17 -3.18 0.27
C PRO A 42 1.37 -4.11 0.01
N ASP A 43 1.18 -5.08 -0.87
CA ASP A 43 2.22 -6.03 -1.28
C ASP A 43 3.44 -5.26 -1.83
N PRO A 44 4.68 -5.58 -1.40
CA PRO A 44 5.87 -4.86 -1.82
C PRO A 44 6.03 -4.77 -3.34
N ILE A 45 5.70 -5.84 -4.06
CA ILE A 45 5.84 -5.90 -5.52
C ILE A 45 4.76 -5.06 -6.20
N SER A 46 3.53 -5.09 -5.70
CA SER A 46 2.45 -4.20 -6.15
C SER A 46 2.82 -2.72 -5.99
N VAL A 47 3.48 -2.34 -4.89
CA VAL A 47 3.95 -0.97 -4.68
C VAL A 47 5.03 -0.56 -5.68
N ILE A 48 5.98 -1.47 -5.96
CA ILE A 48 7.00 -1.26 -6.99
C ILE A 48 6.33 -1.04 -8.35
N HIS A 49 5.36 -1.87 -8.72
CA HIS A 49 4.61 -1.71 -9.97
C HIS A 49 3.87 -0.38 -10.04
N HIS A 50 3.18 0.01 -8.97
CA HIS A 50 2.44 1.26 -8.93
C HIS A 50 3.36 2.47 -9.11
N VAL A 51 4.52 2.49 -8.44
CA VAL A 51 5.52 3.55 -8.62
C VAL A 51 6.09 3.55 -10.04
N MET A 52 6.35 2.37 -10.61
CA MET A 52 6.82 2.29 -11.99
C MET A 52 5.79 2.85 -12.97
N GLU A 53 4.51 2.50 -12.82
CA GLU A 53 3.42 3.01 -13.64
C GLU A 53 3.26 4.53 -13.49
N ALA A 54 3.15 5.01 -12.25
CA ALA A 54 2.93 6.43 -11.94
C ALA A 54 4.07 7.34 -12.42
N ARG A 55 5.30 6.82 -12.51
CA ARG A 55 6.50 7.57 -12.92
C ARG A 55 7.00 7.21 -14.33
N GLY A 56 6.31 6.34 -15.05
CA GLY A 56 6.71 5.88 -16.38
C GLY A 56 8.02 5.08 -16.42
N LEU A 57 8.40 4.45 -15.31
CA LEU A 57 9.61 3.63 -15.20
C LEU A 57 9.38 2.23 -15.79
N ARG A 58 10.46 1.64 -16.28
CA ARG A 58 10.48 0.32 -16.91
C ARG A 58 11.34 -0.64 -16.09
N GLN A 59 11.22 -1.94 -16.40
CA GLN A 59 12.06 -2.97 -15.76
C GLN A 59 13.56 -2.65 -15.87
N ASN A 60 13.98 -2.00 -16.96
CA ASN A 60 15.38 -1.59 -17.14
C ASN A 60 15.84 -0.58 -16.09
N ASP A 61 14.95 0.29 -15.59
CA ASP A 61 15.26 1.26 -14.55
C ASP A 61 15.43 0.58 -13.20
N LEU A 62 14.56 -0.40 -12.89
CA LEU A 62 14.75 -1.27 -11.72
C LEU A 62 16.07 -2.03 -11.80
N ALA A 63 16.38 -2.60 -12.97
CA ALA A 63 17.61 -3.34 -13.19
C ALA A 63 18.86 -2.47 -13.08
N ALA A 64 18.80 -1.20 -13.52
CA ALA A 64 19.89 -0.24 -13.35
C ALA A 64 20.17 0.04 -11.87
N LEU A 65 19.13 0.10 -11.04
CA LEU A 65 19.26 0.29 -9.59
C LEU A 65 19.84 -0.92 -8.86
N ILE A 66 19.36 -2.12 -9.19
CA ILE A 66 19.76 -3.34 -8.46
C ILE A 66 20.89 -4.11 -9.13
N GLY A 67 21.38 -3.62 -10.28
CA GLY A 67 22.55 -4.13 -11.00
C GLY A 67 22.33 -5.43 -11.80
N SER A 68 21.09 -5.91 -11.98
CA SER A 68 20.82 -7.15 -12.70
C SER A 68 19.45 -7.18 -13.37
N GLN A 69 19.44 -7.36 -14.69
CA GLN A 69 18.23 -7.53 -15.49
C GLN A 69 17.46 -8.80 -15.12
N SER A 70 18.17 -9.91 -14.84
CA SER A 70 17.56 -11.16 -14.38
C SER A 70 16.84 -10.93 -13.06
N HIS A 71 17.53 -10.35 -12.07
CA HIS A 71 16.96 -10.12 -10.76
C HIS A 71 15.73 -9.21 -10.82
N ALA A 72 15.77 -8.15 -11.65
CA ALA A 72 14.63 -7.25 -11.80
C ALA A 72 13.41 -7.99 -12.33
N SER A 73 13.59 -8.80 -13.37
CA SER A 73 12.55 -9.66 -13.91
C SER A 73 12.02 -10.66 -12.87
N GLU A 74 12.91 -11.31 -12.12
CA GLU A 74 12.54 -12.32 -11.13
C GLU A 74 11.78 -11.71 -9.95
N ILE A 75 12.17 -10.51 -9.49
CA ILE A 75 11.49 -9.78 -8.42
C ILE A 75 10.09 -9.35 -8.86
N LEU A 76 9.96 -8.73 -10.04
CA LEU A 76 8.65 -8.32 -10.57
C LEU A 76 7.73 -9.53 -10.82
N ARG A 77 8.29 -10.71 -11.07
CA ARG A 77 7.54 -11.97 -11.20
C ARG A 77 7.43 -12.77 -9.91
N ARG A 78 7.86 -12.21 -8.77
CA ARG A 78 7.85 -12.86 -7.45
C ARG A 78 8.60 -14.18 -7.39
N ARG A 79 9.55 -14.43 -8.30
CA ARG A 79 10.42 -15.62 -8.27
C ARG A 79 11.64 -15.43 -7.38
N ARG A 80 11.91 -14.19 -6.96
CA ARG A 80 13.02 -13.83 -6.08
C ARG A 80 12.53 -12.83 -5.02
N PRO A 81 12.85 -13.05 -3.73
CA PRO A 81 12.55 -12.08 -2.69
C PRO A 81 13.48 -10.85 -2.78
N LEU A 82 12.99 -9.72 -2.27
CA LEU A 82 13.79 -8.51 -2.11
C LEU A 82 14.86 -8.75 -1.04
N SER A 83 16.12 -8.42 -1.35
CA SER A 83 17.17 -8.40 -0.34
C SER A 83 17.17 -7.08 0.42
N LEU A 84 17.73 -7.06 1.62
CA LEU A 84 17.86 -5.82 2.41
C LEU A 84 18.63 -4.73 1.66
N ALA A 85 19.61 -5.10 0.83
CA ALA A 85 20.35 -4.15 -0.01
C ALA A 85 19.42 -3.53 -1.08
N MET A 86 18.59 -4.34 -1.74
CA MET A 86 17.61 -3.85 -2.71
C MET A 86 16.57 -2.95 -2.06
N ILE A 87 16.07 -3.32 -0.87
CA ILE A 87 15.11 -2.51 -0.10
C ILE A 87 15.69 -1.12 0.19
N ARG A 88 16.94 -1.04 0.66
CA ARG A 88 17.60 0.24 0.97
C ARG A 88 17.75 1.12 -0.27
N VAL A 89 18.15 0.53 -1.40
CA VAL A 89 18.29 1.27 -2.67
C VAL A 89 16.94 1.77 -3.15
N LEU A 90 15.90 0.93 -3.14
CA LEU A 90 14.55 1.33 -3.55
C LEU A 90 13.95 2.41 -2.64
N ALA A 91 14.19 2.33 -1.34
CA ALA A 91 13.76 3.35 -0.39
C ALA A 91 14.46 4.68 -0.63
N ALA A 92 15.76 4.67 -0.92
CA ALA A 92 16.54 5.88 -1.18
C ALA A 92 16.21 6.50 -2.54
N GLU A 93 16.27 5.72 -3.61
CA GLU A 93 16.23 6.21 -4.99
C GLU A 93 14.79 6.42 -5.50
N TRP A 94 13.87 5.56 -5.08
CA TRP A 94 12.46 5.65 -5.49
C TRP A 94 11.53 6.16 -4.39
N SER A 95 12.07 6.53 -3.22
CA SER A 95 11.29 7.03 -2.07
C SER A 95 10.18 6.07 -1.66
N LEU A 96 10.46 4.78 -1.74
CA LEU A 96 9.53 3.71 -1.35
C LEU A 96 9.58 3.49 0.17
N PRO A 97 8.43 3.35 0.86
CA PRO A 97 8.40 3.10 2.30
C PRO A 97 9.08 1.77 2.66
N ALA A 98 10.15 1.82 3.46
CA ALA A 98 10.92 0.63 3.80
C ALA A 98 10.12 -0.38 4.65
N ASP A 99 9.20 0.12 5.48
CA ASP A 99 8.28 -0.69 6.29
C ASP A 99 7.27 -1.47 5.43
N VAL A 100 7.00 -1.00 4.21
CA VAL A 100 6.24 -1.75 3.21
C VAL A 100 7.15 -2.77 2.54
N LEU A 101 8.32 -2.36 2.06
CA LEU A 101 9.23 -3.23 1.30
C LEU A 101 9.79 -4.42 2.09
N VAL A 102 9.86 -4.33 3.42
CA VAL A 102 10.35 -5.41 4.31
C VAL A 102 9.30 -6.48 4.62
N ARG A 103 8.03 -6.26 4.27
CA ARG A 103 6.96 -7.21 4.58
C ARG A 103 7.15 -8.52 3.81
N GLU A 104 6.72 -9.61 4.42
CA GLU A 104 6.64 -10.90 3.76
C GLU A 104 5.57 -10.87 2.67
N TYR A 105 5.82 -11.60 1.58
CA TYR A 105 4.89 -11.77 0.47
C TYR A 105 5.13 -13.11 -0.19
N ASP A 106 4.09 -13.64 -0.82
CA ASP A 106 4.15 -14.92 -1.50
C ASP A 106 5.04 -14.85 -2.74
N LEU A 107 5.97 -15.80 -2.81
CA LEU A 107 6.75 -16.02 -4.02
C LEU A 107 5.96 -16.89 -5.00
N ALA A 108 6.05 -16.56 -6.28
CA ALA A 108 5.46 -17.38 -7.34
C ALA A 108 6.08 -18.77 -7.27
N THR A 109 5.26 -19.77 -6.98
CA THR A 109 5.65 -21.17 -7.09
C THR A 109 5.90 -21.46 -8.58
N GLY A 110 7.07 -22.00 -8.90
CA GLY A 110 7.48 -22.32 -10.26
C GLY A 110 6.60 -23.36 -10.93
#